data_AF-A0A3B3QFX7-F1
#
_entry.id   AF-A0A3B3QFX7-F1
#
_cell.length_a   1.000
_cell.length_b   1.000
_cell.length_c   1.000
_cell.angle_alpha   90.00
_cell.angle_beta   90.00
_cell.angle_gamma   90.00
#
_symmetry.space_group_name_H-M   'P 1'
#
loop_
_entity.id
_entity.type
_entity.pdbx_description
1 polymer ?
#
loop_
_entity_poly.entity_id
_entity_poly.type
_entity_poly.pdbx_seq_one_letter_code
_entity_poly.pdbx_strand_id
1 'polypeptide(L)'
;MLKGGGILTSVESSSDKNFLDSVYEFIESEKKHLSCTEADEQRYIIYSAAFDMVIEHTTVYKMVLASIKREYDHFIQAVKRKHHDAQRVQARLKSTLSEPVSLINHHKRSAQLQERITVILKDTSELRTEISRLRTLQTERTSPQEHVRPFFQNPGMKGDAMMLIFIYDLHFISTFCGGRIHTEAEVVRISCLTLNIPNLSCIL
;
A
#
# COMPACT_ATOMS: atom_id res chain seq x y z
N MET A 1 -39.48 -45.23 -36.95
CA MET A 1 -40.48 -44.31 -36.36
C MET A 1 -40.77 -44.78 -34.94
N LEU A 2 -40.26 -44.06 -33.93
CA LEU A 2 -40.68 -44.26 -32.54
C LEU A 2 -41.35 -42.96 -32.10
N LYS A 3 -42.64 -43.10 -31.79
CA LYS A 3 -43.56 -42.05 -31.36
C LYS A 3 -43.00 -41.27 -30.18
N GLY A 4 -43.08 -39.94 -30.27
CA GLY A 4 -42.97 -39.06 -29.11
C GLY A 4 -44.12 -39.28 -28.13
N GLY A 5 -43.95 -38.77 -26.91
CA GLY A 5 -45.02 -38.71 -25.92
C GLY A 5 -44.53 -38.73 -24.48
N GLY A 6 -43.96 -37.60 -24.05
CA GLY A 6 -43.62 -37.33 -22.66
C GLY A 6 -43.34 -35.85 -22.46
N ILE A 7 -44.11 -34.97 -23.12
CA ILE A 7 -44.12 -33.56 -22.78
C ILE A 7 -44.65 -33.49 -21.36
N LEU A 8 -43.86 -32.95 -20.44
CA LEU A 8 -44.32 -32.52 -19.12
C LEU A 8 -45.61 -31.74 -19.33
N THR A 9 -46.75 -32.35 -19.04
CA THR A 9 -48.05 -31.69 -19.08
C THR A 9 -48.06 -30.67 -17.95
N SER A 10 -47.67 -29.45 -18.28
CA SER A 10 -47.88 -28.28 -17.43
C SER A 10 -49.37 -28.00 -17.40
N VAL A 11 -50.07 -28.58 -16.43
CA VAL A 11 -51.33 -28.00 -15.98
C VAL A 11 -50.91 -26.80 -15.15
N GLU A 12 -50.62 -25.67 -15.80
CA GLU A 12 -50.35 -24.42 -15.10
C GLU A 12 -51.61 -24.06 -14.32
N SER A 13 -51.60 -24.36 -13.03
CA SER A 13 -52.66 -23.91 -12.14
C SER A 13 -52.63 -22.38 -12.11
N SER A 14 -53.77 -21.73 -11.90
CA SER A 14 -53.79 -20.27 -11.68
C SER A 14 -52.84 -19.85 -10.54
N SER A 15 -52.60 -20.75 -9.58
CA SER A 15 -51.63 -20.57 -8.50
C SER A 15 -50.19 -20.49 -9.00
N ASP A 16 -49.79 -21.32 -9.98
CA ASP A 16 -48.43 -21.31 -10.51
C ASP A 16 -48.13 -20.05 -11.32
N LYS A 17 -49.14 -19.54 -12.05
CA LYS A 17 -49.03 -18.27 -12.78
C LYS A 17 -48.84 -17.09 -11.84
N ASN A 18 -49.71 -16.99 -10.83
CA ASN A 18 -49.60 -15.94 -9.81
C ASN A 18 -48.27 -16.00 -9.05
N PHE A 19 -47.77 -17.21 -8.78
CA PHE A 19 -46.45 -17.38 -8.18
C PHE A 19 -45.34 -16.88 -9.09
N LEU A 20 -45.33 -17.26 -10.37
CA LEU A 20 -44.33 -16.79 -11.32
C LEU A 20 -44.36 -15.27 -11.47
N ASP A 21 -45.55 -14.65 -11.53
CA ASP A 21 -45.69 -13.20 -11.55
C ASP A 21 -45.06 -12.56 -10.30
N SER A 22 -45.26 -13.15 -9.12
CA SER A 22 -44.62 -12.67 -7.88
C SER A 22 -43.10 -12.78 -7.89
N VAL A 23 -42.55 -13.83 -8.52
CA VAL A 23 -41.09 -14.00 -8.69
C VAL A 23 -40.54 -12.96 -9.64
N TYR A 24 -41.24 -12.67 -10.74
CA TYR A 24 -40.84 -11.61 -11.68
C TYR A 24 -40.89 -10.23 -11.03
N GLU A 25 -41.94 -9.93 -10.28
CA GLU A 25 -42.05 -8.68 -9.52
C GLU A 25 -40.91 -8.53 -8.50
N PHE A 26 -40.58 -9.61 -7.79
CA PHE A 26 -39.43 -9.64 -6.88
C PHE A 26 -38.13 -9.29 -7.61
N ILE A 27 -37.82 -9.97 -8.72
CA ILE A 27 -36.59 -9.73 -9.49
C ILE A 27 -36.49 -8.28 -9.94
N GLU A 28 -37.56 -7.72 -10.51
CA GLU A 28 -37.55 -6.34 -10.99
C GLU A 28 -37.46 -5.31 -9.86
N SER A 29 -38.11 -5.57 -8.72
CA SER A 29 -38.01 -4.73 -7.53
C SER A 29 -36.58 -4.70 -6.96
N GLU A 30 -35.93 -5.84 -6.85
CA GLU A 30 -34.56 -5.98 -6.32
C GLU A 30 -33.52 -5.38 -7.27
N LYS A 31 -33.69 -5.59 -8.59
CA LYS A 31 -32.83 -4.94 -9.60
C LYS A 31 -32.88 -3.42 -9.49
N LYS A 32 -34.07 -2.86 -9.28
CA LYS A 32 -34.27 -1.42 -9.08
C LYS A 32 -33.69 -0.95 -7.74
N HIS A 33 -33.90 -1.70 -6.67
CA HIS A 33 -33.43 -1.37 -5.33
C HIS A 33 -31.89 -1.32 -5.24
N LEU A 34 -31.23 -2.32 -5.80
CA LEU A 34 -29.77 -2.46 -5.75
C LEU A 34 -29.04 -1.57 -6.75
N SER A 35 -29.76 -0.72 -7.50
CA SER A 35 -29.24 0.06 -8.63
C SER A 35 -28.29 -0.80 -9.48
N CYS A 36 -28.75 -2.02 -9.79
CA CYS A 36 -27.93 -3.07 -10.36
C CYS A 36 -27.42 -2.60 -11.73
N THR A 37 -26.24 -1.98 -11.74
CA THR A 37 -25.40 -1.90 -12.93
C THR A 37 -25.00 -3.32 -13.30
N GLU A 38 -24.47 -3.55 -14.49
CA GLU A 38 -24.20 -4.89 -15.03
C GLU A 38 -23.26 -5.79 -14.16
N ALA A 39 -22.87 -5.37 -12.96
CA ALA A 39 -22.06 -6.09 -11.99
C ALA A 39 -22.61 -7.51 -11.68
N ASP A 40 -21.79 -8.50 -12.03
CA ASP A 40 -22.14 -9.92 -11.98
C ASP A 40 -22.53 -10.42 -10.57
N GLU A 41 -21.99 -9.81 -9.51
CA GLU A 41 -22.23 -10.29 -8.15
C GLU A 41 -23.62 -9.94 -7.62
N GLN A 42 -24.11 -8.73 -7.87
CA GLN A 42 -25.44 -8.30 -7.44
C GLN A 42 -26.52 -9.08 -8.17
N ARG A 43 -26.32 -9.32 -9.48
CA ARG A 43 -27.19 -10.17 -10.30
C ARG A 43 -27.30 -11.58 -9.75
N TYR A 44 -26.15 -12.18 -9.43
CA TYR A 44 -26.12 -13.50 -8.86
C TYR A 44 -26.92 -13.61 -7.56
N ILE A 45 -26.82 -12.61 -6.66
CA ILE A 45 -27.57 -12.59 -5.40
C ILE A 45 -29.08 -12.58 -5.67
N ILE A 46 -29.55 -11.71 -6.56
CA ILE A 46 -30.98 -11.58 -6.90
C ILE A 46 -31.50 -12.89 -7.50
N TYR A 47 -30.82 -13.44 -8.51
CA TYR A 47 -31.26 -14.68 -9.15
C TYR A 47 -31.14 -15.90 -8.24
N SER A 48 -30.14 -15.96 -7.35
CA SER A 48 -30.05 -17.02 -6.35
C SER A 48 -31.27 -16.98 -5.41
N ALA A 49 -31.64 -15.80 -4.93
CA ALA A 49 -32.80 -15.64 -4.05
C ALA A 49 -34.11 -16.00 -4.76
N ALA A 50 -34.27 -15.57 -6.02
CA ALA A 50 -35.42 -15.96 -6.84
C ALA A 50 -35.49 -17.48 -7.06
N PHE A 51 -34.35 -18.15 -7.25
CA PHE A 51 -34.30 -19.60 -7.40
C PHE A 51 -34.68 -20.32 -6.10
N ASP A 52 -34.31 -19.78 -4.93
CA ASP A 52 -34.76 -20.30 -3.63
C ASP A 52 -36.29 -20.21 -3.50
N MET A 53 -36.93 -19.13 -3.96
CA MET A 53 -38.40 -19.04 -4.01
C MET A 53 -39.03 -20.16 -4.86
N VAL A 54 -38.43 -20.48 -6.01
CA VAL A 54 -38.89 -21.56 -6.90
C VAL A 54 -38.72 -22.95 -6.26
N ILE A 55 -37.60 -23.17 -5.57
CA ILE A 55 -37.36 -24.42 -4.83
C ILE A 55 -38.40 -24.61 -3.72
N GLU A 56 -38.79 -23.54 -3.03
CA GLU A 56 -39.79 -23.61 -1.97
C GLU A 56 -41.22 -23.83 -2.49
N HIS A 57 -41.55 -23.28 -3.67
CA HIS A 57 -42.87 -23.47 -4.29
C HIS A 57 -43.08 -24.89 -4.84
N THR A 58 -42.03 -25.54 -5.39
CA THR A 58 -42.15 -26.90 -5.92
C THR A 58 -42.04 -27.96 -4.81
N THR A 59 -42.91 -28.97 -4.85
CA THR A 59 -42.86 -30.11 -3.93
C THR A 59 -42.18 -31.33 -4.56
N VAL A 60 -42.49 -31.60 -5.83
CA VAL A 60 -42.04 -32.79 -6.57
C VAL A 60 -40.55 -32.72 -6.92
N TYR A 61 -40.09 -31.56 -7.37
CA TYR A 61 -38.72 -31.40 -7.88
C TYR A 61 -37.78 -30.74 -6.87
N LYS A 62 -38.23 -30.49 -5.64
CA LYS A 62 -37.49 -29.73 -4.61
C LYS A 62 -36.07 -30.25 -4.42
N MET A 63 -35.93 -31.56 -4.24
CA MET A 63 -34.63 -32.20 -4.01
C MET A 63 -33.67 -32.07 -5.20
N VAL A 64 -34.20 -32.19 -6.41
CA VAL A 64 -33.40 -32.10 -7.65
C VAL A 64 -32.94 -30.65 -7.87
N LEU A 65 -33.85 -29.68 -7.77
CA LEU A 65 -33.51 -28.26 -7.91
C LEU A 65 -32.53 -27.78 -6.84
N ALA A 66 -32.71 -28.22 -5.58
CA ALA A 66 -31.77 -27.91 -4.51
C ALA A 66 -30.38 -28.53 -4.75
N SER A 67 -30.32 -29.74 -5.30
CA SER A 67 -29.04 -30.37 -5.68
C SER A 67 -28.36 -29.61 -6.81
N ILE A 68 -29.11 -29.22 -7.84
CA ILE A 68 -28.61 -28.40 -8.94
C ILE A 68 -28.05 -27.08 -8.40
N LYS A 69 -28.84 -26.35 -7.60
CA LYS A 69 -28.40 -25.09 -6.97
C LYS A 69 -27.07 -25.27 -6.24
N ARG A 70 -26.96 -26.30 -5.41
CA ARG A 70 -25.76 -26.60 -4.64
C ARG A 70 -24.53 -26.81 -5.52
N GLU A 71 -24.68 -27.52 -6.64
CA GLU A 71 -23.58 -27.77 -7.58
C GLU A 71 -23.11 -26.46 -8.23
N TYR A 72 -24.04 -25.61 -8.66
CA TYR A 72 -23.74 -24.29 -9.21
C TYR A 72 -23.09 -23.38 -8.16
N ASP A 73 -23.63 -23.31 -6.94
CA ASP A 73 -23.08 -22.53 -5.84
C ASP A 73 -21.63 -22.94 -5.56
N HIS A 74 -21.35 -24.26 -5.52
CA HIS A 74 -20.01 -24.77 -5.33
C HIS A 74 -19.07 -24.41 -6.49
N PHE A 75 -19.53 -24.56 -7.74
CA PHE A 75 -18.76 -24.21 -8.93
C PHE A 75 -18.42 -22.71 -8.97
N ILE A 76 -19.39 -21.85 -8.71
CA ILE A 76 -19.22 -20.39 -8.69
C ILE A 76 -18.22 -20.01 -7.60
N GLN A 77 -18.34 -20.58 -6.40
CA GLN A 77 -17.36 -20.35 -5.33
C GLN A 77 -15.95 -20.82 -5.71
N ALA A 78 -15.82 -21.94 -6.42
CA ALA A 78 -14.52 -22.42 -6.89
C ALA A 78 -13.90 -21.48 -7.93
N VAL A 79 -14.70 -20.95 -8.85
CA VAL A 79 -14.25 -19.97 -9.85
C VAL A 79 -13.82 -18.66 -9.18
N LYS A 80 -14.63 -18.12 -8.25
CA LYS A 80 -14.27 -16.92 -7.48
C LYS A 80 -12.95 -17.08 -6.72
N ARG A 81 -12.78 -18.21 -6.03
CA ARG A 81 -11.52 -18.53 -5.32
C ARG A 81 -10.32 -18.55 -6.26
N LYS A 82 -10.43 -19.24 -7.39
CA LYS A 82 -9.36 -19.29 -8.41
C LYS A 82 -9.02 -17.90 -8.96
N HIS A 83 -10.03 -17.05 -9.18
CA HIS A 83 -9.81 -15.68 -9.63
C HIS A 83 -9.03 -14.85 -8.59
N HIS A 84 -9.45 -14.89 -7.32
CA HIS A 84 -8.74 -14.22 -6.23
C HIS A 84 -7.31 -14.74 -6.04
N ASP A 85 -7.11 -16.04 -6.15
CA ASP A 85 -5.78 -16.64 -6.07
C ASP A 85 -4.89 -16.17 -7.22
N ALA A 86 -5.40 -16.13 -8.45
CA ALA A 86 -4.67 -15.62 -9.61
C ALA A 86 -4.28 -14.14 -9.42
N GLN A 87 -5.20 -13.30 -8.94
CA GLN A 87 -4.92 -11.89 -8.63
C GLN A 87 -3.84 -11.76 -7.55
N ARG A 88 -3.91 -12.57 -6.49
CA ARG A 88 -2.92 -12.55 -5.40
C ARG A 88 -1.54 -12.99 -5.87
N VAL A 89 -1.45 -14.04 -6.67
CA VAL A 89 -0.20 -14.50 -7.28
C VAL A 89 0.37 -13.43 -8.20
N GLN A 90 -0.46 -12.78 -9.02
CA GLN A 90 -0.03 -11.69 -9.89
C GLN A 90 0.48 -10.49 -9.10
N ALA A 91 -0.20 -10.10 -8.01
CA ALA A 91 0.23 -9.02 -7.14
C ALA A 91 1.58 -9.34 -6.48
N ARG A 92 1.75 -10.57 -5.97
CA ARG A 92 3.02 -11.04 -5.40
C ARG A 92 4.14 -11.02 -6.42
N LEU A 93 3.90 -11.51 -7.64
CA LEU A 93 4.88 -11.49 -8.72
C LEU A 93 5.33 -10.06 -9.04
N LYS A 94 4.39 -9.11 -9.17
CA LYS A 94 4.71 -7.69 -9.40
C LYS A 94 5.58 -7.11 -8.28
N SER A 95 5.24 -7.42 -7.03
CA SER A 95 6.04 -7.00 -5.86
C SER A 95 7.45 -7.59 -5.88
N THR A 96 7.59 -8.90 -6.08
CA THR A 96 8.89 -9.58 -6.14
C THR A 96 9.74 -9.13 -7.32
N LEU A 97 9.15 -8.76 -8.46
CA LEU A 97 9.91 -8.20 -9.58
C LEU A 97 10.40 -6.76 -9.31
N SER A 98 9.66 -5.98 -8.53
CA SER A 98 10.05 -4.61 -8.16
C SER A 98 11.12 -4.54 -7.06
N GLU A 99 11.14 -5.54 -6.16
CA GLU A 99 12.05 -5.63 -5.02
C GLU A 99 13.55 -5.63 -5.40
N PRO A 100 14.05 -6.44 -6.35
CA PRO A 100 15.46 -6.44 -6.72
C PRO A 100 15.88 -5.14 -7.42
N VAL A 101 14.99 -4.52 -8.22
CA VAL A 101 15.29 -3.23 -8.86
C VAL A 101 15.44 -2.13 -7.82
N SER A 102 14.57 -2.11 -6.81
CA SER A 102 14.66 -1.18 -5.69
C SER A 102 15.96 -1.40 -4.89
N LEU A 103 16.25 -2.65 -4.53
CA LEU A 103 17.43 -3.03 -3.75
C LEU A 103 18.75 -2.66 -4.45
N ILE A 104 18.86 -2.95 -5.75
CA ILE A 104 20.04 -2.60 -6.56
C ILE A 104 20.24 -1.08 -6.58
N ASN A 105 19.16 -0.31 -6.75
CA ASN A 105 19.22 1.15 -6.75
C ASN A 105 19.64 1.71 -5.38
N HIS A 106 19.17 1.12 -4.28
CA HIS A 106 19.59 1.49 -2.93
C HIS A 106 21.07 1.21 -2.68
N HIS A 107 21.57 0.03 -3.09
CA HIS A 107 23.00 -0.29 -3.00
C HIS A 107 23.86 0.68 -3.80
N LYS A 108 23.46 0.98 -5.04
CA LYS A 108 24.17 1.95 -5.89
C LYS A 108 24.22 3.34 -5.25
N ARG A 109 23.10 3.82 -4.71
CA ARG A 109 23.04 5.12 -4.03
C ARG A 109 23.87 5.13 -2.74
N SER A 110 23.88 4.03 -1.99
CA SER A 110 24.71 3.89 -0.79
C SER A 110 26.19 4.02 -1.11
N ALA A 111 26.67 3.32 -2.14
CA ALA A 111 28.07 3.43 -2.59
C ALA A 111 28.45 4.85 -3.03
N GLN A 112 27.58 5.51 -3.81
CA GLN A 112 27.79 6.90 -4.22
C GLN A 112 27.86 7.87 -3.04
N LEU A 113 27.03 7.67 -2.01
CA LEU A 113 27.04 8.49 -0.81
C LEU A 113 28.32 8.27 0.01
N GLN A 114 28.78 7.03 0.13
CA GLN A 114 30.05 6.72 0.81
C GLN A 114 31.25 7.37 0.13
N GLU A 115 31.28 7.38 -1.20
CA GLU A 115 32.31 8.07 -1.98
C GLU A 115 32.30 9.58 -1.69
N ARG A 116 31.12 10.22 -1.73
CA ARG A 116 30.98 11.65 -1.41
C ARG A 116 31.39 11.99 0.02
N ILE A 117 31.03 11.15 0.99
CA ILE A 117 31.45 11.33 2.39
C ILE A 117 32.98 11.28 2.49
N THR A 118 33.62 10.36 1.78
CA THR A 118 35.08 10.22 1.79
C THR A 118 35.77 11.48 1.25
N VAL A 119 35.26 12.04 0.15
CA VAL A 119 35.76 13.31 -0.41
C VAL A 119 35.59 14.46 0.59
N ILE A 120 34.39 14.62 1.17
CA ILE A 120 34.12 15.69 2.14
C ILE A 120 35.03 15.57 3.37
N LEU A 121 35.28 14.35 3.87
CA LEU A 121 36.17 14.13 5.00
C LEU A 121 37.61 14.52 4.67
N LYS A 122 38.07 14.20 3.46
CA LYS A 122 39.39 14.59 2.97
C LYS A 122 39.50 16.12 2.89
N ASP A 123 38.58 16.78 2.20
CA ASP A 123 38.57 18.25 2.04
C ASP A 123 38.49 18.96 3.41
N THR A 124 37.69 18.42 4.32
CA THR A 124 37.56 18.94 5.69
C THR A 124 38.88 18.81 6.46
N SER A 125 39.61 17.70 6.28
CA SER A 125 40.91 17.50 6.91
C SER A 125 41.96 18.49 6.38
N GLU A 126 41.99 18.71 5.06
CA GLU A 126 42.88 19.67 4.41
C GLU A 126 42.59 21.10 4.88
N LEU A 127 41.31 21.51 4.89
CA LEU A 127 40.89 22.81 5.41
C LEU A 127 41.29 23.01 6.88
N ARG A 128 41.13 21.98 7.72
CA ARG A 128 41.54 22.04 9.14
C ARG A 128 43.05 22.23 9.28
N THR A 129 43.85 21.55 8.45
CA THR A 129 45.31 21.75 8.48
C THR A 129 45.70 23.16 8.07
N GLU A 130 45.04 23.72 7.06
CA GLU A 130 45.33 25.08 6.60
C GLU A 130 44.89 26.14 7.63
N ILE A 131 43.73 25.97 8.28
CA ILE A 131 43.30 26.83 9.38
C ILE A 131 44.32 26.82 10.53
N SER A 132 44.83 25.65 10.91
CA SER A 132 45.85 25.53 11.95
C SER A 132 47.14 26.28 11.56
N ARG A 133 47.60 26.12 10.30
CA ARG A 133 48.77 26.83 9.76
C ARG A 133 48.61 28.35 9.78
N LEU A 134 47.44 28.85 9.42
CA LEU A 134 47.15 30.30 9.45
C LEU A 134 47.11 30.84 10.88
N ARG A 135 46.60 30.06 11.84
CA ARG A 135 46.59 30.44 13.27
C ARG A 135 47.99 30.52 13.86
N THR A 136 48.87 29.57 13.58
CA THR A 136 50.26 29.61 14.07
C THR A 136 51.02 30.82 13.52
N LEU A 137 50.83 31.15 12.24
CA LEU A 137 51.41 32.34 11.61
C LEU A 137 50.87 33.67 12.19
N GLN A 138 49.64 33.69 12.69
CA GLN A 138 49.09 34.85 13.42
C GLN A 138 49.67 34.96 14.83
N THR A 139 49.86 33.82 15.54
CA THR A 139 50.43 33.82 16.89
C THR A 139 51.91 34.24 16.89
N GLU A 140 52.69 33.86 15.88
CA GLU A 140 54.09 34.30 15.69
C GLU A 140 54.22 35.81 15.41
N ARG A 141 53.15 36.46 14.94
CA ARG A 141 53.13 37.91 14.67
C ARG A 141 52.69 38.76 15.86
N THR A 142 52.30 38.17 16.99
CA THR A 142 51.80 38.93 18.14
C THR A 142 52.40 38.46 19.47
N SER A 143 53.43 39.17 19.94
CA SER A 143 53.71 39.48 21.35
C SER A 143 54.26 40.91 21.45
N PRO A 144 54.10 41.62 22.59
CA PRO A 144 52.90 42.34 22.98
C PRO A 144 53.03 43.86 22.75
N GLN A 145 52.09 44.46 22.03
CA GLN A 145 51.62 45.81 22.36
C GLN A 145 50.13 45.94 22.03
N GLU A 146 49.43 46.52 23.00
CA GLU A 146 48.03 46.90 22.98
C GLU A 146 47.66 47.71 21.73
N HIS A 147 46.54 47.35 21.09
CA HIS A 147 45.38 48.24 20.99
C HIS A 147 44.18 47.45 20.45
N VAL A 148 43.23 47.16 21.32
CA VAL A 148 41.93 46.63 20.90
C VAL A 148 41.09 47.78 20.36
N ARG A 149 40.71 47.72 19.08
CA ARG A 149 39.48 48.35 18.59
C ARG A 149 38.69 47.36 17.73
N PRO A 150 37.43 47.07 18.07
CA PRO A 150 36.55 46.22 17.27
C PRO A 150 35.77 47.09 16.27
N PHE A 151 35.69 46.69 15.00
CA PHE A 151 34.74 47.23 14.02
C PHE A 151 34.71 46.28 12.81
N PHE A 152 33.59 45.72 12.35
CA PHE A 152 32.22 46.20 12.37
C PHE A 152 31.22 45.15 12.86
N GLN A 153 30.34 45.59 13.78
CA GLN A 153 29.04 44.98 14.01
C GLN A 153 28.17 45.25 12.78
N ASN A 154 27.83 44.22 12.00
CA ASN A 154 26.64 44.26 11.15
C ASN A 154 25.45 43.68 11.93
N PRO A 155 24.35 44.43 12.10
CA PRO A 155 23.19 43.99 12.85
C PRO A 155 22.31 43.08 11.98
N GLY A 156 21.90 41.94 12.55
CA GLY A 156 20.72 41.21 12.09
C GLY A 156 20.98 40.09 11.09
N MET A 157 21.49 38.96 11.56
CA MET A 157 20.95 37.65 11.22
C MET A 157 21.12 36.78 12.47
N LYS A 158 20.06 36.70 13.27
CA LYS A 158 19.97 35.73 14.37
C LYS A 158 20.15 34.34 13.77
N GLY A 159 21.00 33.54 14.41
CA GLY A 159 21.14 32.14 14.09
C GLY A 159 19.78 31.47 14.18
N ASP A 160 19.37 30.85 13.07
CA ASP A 160 18.34 29.80 12.96
C ASP A 160 18.30 29.27 11.50
N ALA A 161 19.47 29.19 10.84
CA ALA A 161 19.55 28.76 9.42
C ALA A 161 20.39 27.49 9.18
N MET A 162 20.95 26.89 10.24
CA MET A 162 21.69 25.61 10.12
C MET A 162 20.84 24.36 10.39
N MET A 163 19.55 24.52 10.74
CA MET A 163 18.63 23.40 10.98
C MET A 163 17.60 23.20 9.86
N LEU A 164 17.63 23.99 8.78
CA LEU A 164 16.64 23.88 7.69
C LEU A 164 17.11 23.05 6.50
N ILE A 165 18.37 22.64 6.41
CA ILE A 165 18.85 21.79 5.31
C ILE A 165 18.45 20.32 5.52
N PHE A 166 18.12 19.91 6.74
CA PHE A 166 17.68 18.52 7.02
C PHE A 166 16.18 18.28 6.82
N ILE A 167 15.36 19.31 6.57
CA ILE A 167 13.91 19.15 6.41
C ILE A 167 13.52 19.00 4.93
N TYR A 168 14.29 19.56 3.99
CA TYR A 168 13.93 19.50 2.57
C TYR A 168 14.21 18.14 1.89
N ASP A 169 14.93 17.22 2.54
CA ASP A 169 15.17 15.88 2.00
C ASP A 169 14.04 14.87 2.35
N LEU A 170 13.19 15.18 3.34
CA LEU A 170 12.09 14.30 3.73
C LEU A 170 10.83 14.51 2.89
N HIS A 171 10.65 15.70 2.32
CA HIS A 171 9.53 15.98 1.40
C HIS A 171 9.74 15.35 0.01
N PHE A 172 10.99 15.14 -0.41
CA PHE A 172 11.35 14.52 -1.69
C PHE A 172 11.07 13.00 -1.71
N ILE A 173 11.12 12.33 -0.57
CA ILE A 173 10.81 10.88 -0.46
C ILE A 173 9.29 10.62 -0.53
N SER A 174 8.47 11.58 -0.08
CA SER A 174 7.00 11.50 -0.16
C SER A 174 6.46 11.57 -1.60
N THR A 175 7.05 12.42 -2.45
CA THR A 175 6.54 12.63 -3.82
C THR A 175 7.01 11.55 -4.81
N PHE A 176 8.08 10.81 -4.53
CA PHE A 176 8.54 9.71 -5.39
C PHE A 176 7.81 8.38 -5.11
N CYS A 177 7.27 8.19 -3.90
CA CYS A 177 6.45 7.03 -3.56
C CYS A 177 4.95 7.36 -3.64
N GLY A 178 4.49 7.74 -4.84
CA GLY A 178 3.07 7.81 -5.14
C GLY A 178 2.45 6.41 -5.16
N GLY A 179 1.88 5.97 -4.03
CA GLY A 179 0.97 4.82 -4.01
C GLY A 179 0.89 4.05 -2.68
N ARG A 180 -0.11 4.39 -1.87
CA ARG A 180 -0.68 3.61 -0.75
C ARG A 180 0.29 3.14 0.35
N ILE A 181 0.40 3.96 1.40
CA ILE A 181 0.57 3.43 2.75
C ILE A 181 -0.76 3.65 3.47
N HIS A 182 -1.62 2.63 3.43
CA HIS A 182 -2.73 2.53 4.36
C HIS A 182 -2.18 1.93 5.66
N THR A 183 -2.17 2.78 6.69
CA THR A 183 -2.43 2.47 8.10
C THR A 183 -1.57 1.42 8.82
N GLU A 184 -0.67 2.00 9.62
CA GLU A 184 -0.45 1.74 11.05
C GLU A 184 0.48 0.61 11.52
N ALA A 185 1.36 1.04 12.44
CA ALA A 185 2.18 0.28 13.39
C ALA A 185 3.51 -0.33 12.91
N GLU A 186 4.52 0.49 12.57
CA GLU A 186 5.92 0.13 12.89
C GLU A 186 7.00 1.23 12.81
N VAL A 187 6.67 2.47 12.40
CA VAL A 187 7.70 3.51 12.19
C VAL A 187 8.22 4.15 13.50
N VAL A 188 7.61 3.89 14.65
CA VAL A 188 8.02 4.51 15.93
C VAL A 188 9.18 3.78 16.64
N ARG A 189 9.61 2.60 16.18
CA ARG A 189 10.67 1.83 16.89
C ARG A 189 12.11 2.13 16.47
N ILE A 190 12.37 2.84 15.37
CA ILE A 190 13.76 3.03 14.89
C ILE A 190 14.41 4.33 15.41
N SER A 191 13.71 5.17 16.18
CA SER A 191 14.28 6.43 16.71
C SER A 191 14.63 6.43 18.20
N CYS A 192 14.48 5.32 18.94
CA CYS A 192 14.76 5.30 20.38
C CYS A 192 15.96 4.45 20.84
N LEU A 193 16.75 3.86 19.92
CA LEU A 193 17.96 3.13 20.30
C LEU A 193 19.14 3.58 19.46
N THR A 194 19.66 4.77 19.75
CA THR A 194 21.10 5.10 19.77
C THR A 194 21.25 6.59 20.00
N LEU A 195 21.11 7.02 21.26
CA LEU A 195 21.88 8.13 21.84
C LEU A 195 21.61 8.13 23.35
N ASN A 196 22.39 7.32 24.07
CA ASN A 196 22.75 7.64 25.44
C ASN A 196 24.16 7.09 25.71
N ILE A 197 25.14 7.99 25.72
CA ILE A 197 26.51 7.75 26.20
C ILE A 197 26.52 8.34 27.62
N PRO A 198 26.95 7.60 28.66
CA PRO A 198 28.29 7.86 29.20
C PRO A 198 29.02 6.68 29.87
N ASN A 199 30.36 6.73 29.77
CA ASN A 199 31.38 6.05 30.58
C ASN A 199 31.40 4.51 30.63
N LEU A 200 32.49 3.93 30.09
CA LEU A 200 33.41 3.12 30.90
C LEU A 200 34.74 2.94 30.18
N SER A 201 35.78 3.46 30.82
CA SER A 201 37.15 3.02 30.68
C SER A 201 37.29 1.53 31.06
N CYS A 202 38.37 0.92 30.57
CA CYS A 202 39.00 -0.33 31.03
C CYS A 202 38.52 -1.65 30.40
N ILE A 203 39.54 -2.47 30.08
CA ILE A 203 39.57 -3.90 29.72
C ILE A 203 39.50 -4.22 28.21
N LEU A 204 40.62 -4.02 27.49
CA LEU A 204 41.63 -5.05 27.16
C LEU A 204 42.80 -4.41 26.40
#